data_AF-A0A5L8ZDH6-F1
#
_entry.id   AF-A0A5L8ZDH6-F1
#
_cell.length_a   1.000
_cell.length_b   1.000
_cell.length_c   1.000
_cell.angle_alpha   90.00
_cell.angle_beta   90.00
_cell.angle_gamma   90.00
#
_symmetry.space_group_name_H-M   'P 1'
#
loop_
_entity.id
_entity.type
_entity.pdbx_description
1 polymer ?
#
loop_
_entity_poly.entity_id
_entity_poly.type
_entity_poly.pdbx_seq_one_letter_code
_entity_poly.pdbx_strand_id
1 'polypeptide(L)'
;MKKRLAVQFYGHLRTYEKTYKSLFKHIVKINEADGWEVDFFIYTYDKFEHNTKTWHNHNSNLKNRFVLKSDEENLQRIFRPKALKIGHLEENEHGMLKSFEEGNKLRQAYEKEQGFKYDLIFYTRPDLIYISDLRINTYLDIYQNHPEFKHFGLDYKFYLVCHGQFKRLPVADPRYFLESMCFFANFNAGYINGCDEGVKILIDYTFNRDYFMQREDFIVGFGSDVKQKYGTLKREYEALKKVGSKENLKSLKAKNLELKIKKKQIALKEFVRPKFVLAQNESACFIVKQHLSYKLGQAMIECSKSFFGYVCLPYVLYYIKSTHKKENLETTQQFLDYEEAQNVKNHLSYKLGQG
;
A
#
# COMPACT_ATOMS: atom_id res chain seq x y z
N MET A 1 29.47 -9.87 10.63
CA MET A 1 29.14 -8.67 9.84
C MET A 1 27.65 -8.40 9.95
N LYS A 2 27.24 -7.15 10.04
CA LYS A 2 25.82 -6.77 10.12
C LYS A 2 25.19 -6.90 8.73
N LYS A 3 24.07 -7.63 8.62
CA LYS A 3 23.37 -7.86 7.33
C LYS A 3 22.67 -6.57 6.90
N ARG A 4 22.74 -6.20 5.64
CA ARG A 4 22.18 -4.95 5.09
C ARG A 4 21.11 -5.22 4.05
N LEU A 5 19.95 -4.61 4.24
CA LEU A 5 18.79 -4.68 3.36
C LEU A 5 18.49 -3.30 2.77
N ALA A 6 18.51 -3.19 1.45
CA ALA A 6 18.02 -1.99 0.76
C ALA A 6 16.54 -2.15 0.41
N VAL A 7 15.65 -1.33 0.97
CA VAL A 7 14.27 -1.20 0.50
C VAL A 7 14.21 -0.16 -0.61
N GLN A 8 13.95 -0.60 -1.83
CA GLN A 8 13.91 0.25 -3.01
C GLN A 8 12.47 0.38 -3.52
N PHE A 9 11.96 1.62 -3.52
CA PHE A 9 10.69 1.92 -4.15
C PHE A 9 10.83 2.06 -5.66
N TYR A 10 9.84 1.55 -6.39
CA TYR A 10 9.63 1.83 -7.80
C TYR A 10 8.17 2.25 -8.08
N GLY A 11 7.99 3.03 -9.15
CA GLY A 11 6.72 3.60 -9.56
C GLY A 11 6.31 4.88 -8.80
N HIS A 12 5.06 5.30 -9.03
CA HIS A 12 4.49 6.49 -8.42
C HIS A 12 4.10 6.29 -6.94
N LEU A 13 4.15 7.37 -6.17
CA LEU A 13 3.83 7.41 -4.74
C LEU A 13 2.40 6.98 -4.39
N ARG A 14 1.41 7.27 -5.25
CA ARG A 14 -0.02 6.99 -5.05
C ARG A 14 -0.47 7.07 -3.57
N THR A 15 -0.65 5.93 -2.92
CA THR A 15 -1.27 5.78 -1.58
C THR A 15 -0.25 5.54 -0.45
N TYR A 16 1.02 5.95 -0.63
CA TYR A 16 2.10 5.69 0.35
C TYR A 16 1.74 6.07 1.79
N GLU A 17 1.02 7.16 2.00
CA GLU A 17 0.60 7.62 3.34
C GLU A 17 -0.33 6.63 4.05
N LYS A 18 -1.07 5.82 3.29
CA LYS A 18 -2.00 4.81 3.82
C LYS A 18 -1.31 3.46 4.07
N THR A 19 -0.19 3.22 3.42
CA THR A 19 0.44 1.90 3.32
C THR A 19 1.74 1.80 4.10
N TYR A 20 2.49 2.89 4.27
CA TYR A 20 3.83 2.86 4.85
C TYR A 20 3.87 2.17 6.23
N LYS A 21 2.87 2.40 7.08
CA LYS A 21 2.79 1.78 8.41
C LYS A 21 2.82 0.26 8.33
N SER A 22 2.15 -0.31 7.33
CA SER A 22 2.14 -1.76 7.12
C SER A 22 3.50 -2.29 6.67
N LEU A 23 4.20 -1.57 5.79
CA LEU A 23 5.57 -1.89 5.37
C LEU A 23 6.51 -1.89 6.58
N PHE A 24 6.44 -0.86 7.43
CA PHE A 24 7.26 -0.80 8.64
C PHE A 24 6.92 -1.93 9.62
N LYS A 25 5.64 -2.17 9.88
CA LYS A 25 5.19 -3.18 10.85
C LYS A 25 5.58 -4.59 10.42
N HIS A 26 5.25 -4.96 9.19
CA HIS A 26 5.29 -6.36 8.74
C HIS A 26 6.58 -6.74 8.02
N ILE A 27 7.37 -5.76 7.58
CA ILE A 27 8.60 -6.00 6.82
C ILE A 27 9.80 -5.43 7.56
N VAL A 28 9.85 -4.10 7.75
CA VAL A 28 11.06 -3.43 8.28
C VAL A 28 11.37 -3.91 9.69
N LYS A 29 10.45 -3.73 10.65
CA LYS A 29 10.67 -4.07 12.05
C LYS A 29 10.93 -5.57 12.27
N ILE A 30 10.28 -6.41 11.47
CA ILE A 30 10.45 -7.86 11.53
C ILE A 30 11.88 -8.25 11.15
N ASN A 31 12.44 -7.65 10.10
CA ASN A 31 13.79 -7.95 9.66
C ASN A 31 14.85 -7.21 10.50
N GLU A 32 14.56 -6.01 11.01
CA GLU A 32 15.44 -5.32 11.98
C GLU A 32 15.60 -6.13 13.27
N ALA A 33 14.52 -6.74 13.78
CA ALA A 33 14.57 -7.63 14.94
C ALA A 33 15.48 -8.85 14.71
N ASP A 34 15.60 -9.28 13.46
CA ASP A 34 16.46 -10.37 13.00
C ASP A 34 17.91 -9.92 12.70
N GLY A 35 18.25 -8.66 13.02
CA GLY A 35 19.60 -8.10 12.89
C GLY A 35 19.91 -7.44 11.53
N TRP A 36 18.92 -7.23 10.67
CA TRP A 36 19.10 -6.49 9.41
C TRP A 36 19.15 -4.99 9.64
N GLU A 37 20.13 -4.32 9.01
CA GLU A 37 20.13 -2.87 8.85
C GLU A 37 19.36 -2.51 7.59
N VAL A 38 18.27 -1.76 7.75
CA VAL A 38 17.33 -1.47 6.66
C VAL A 38 17.46 -0.02 6.23
N ASP A 39 17.83 0.19 4.96
CA ASP A 39 17.98 1.51 4.36
C ASP A 39 16.99 1.69 3.20
N PHE A 40 16.48 2.91 3.02
CA PHE A 40 15.49 3.22 1.98
C PHE A 40 16.08 3.98 0.80
N PHE A 41 15.63 3.61 -0.40
CA PHE A 41 15.96 4.27 -1.67
C PHE A 41 14.69 4.58 -2.43
N ILE A 42 14.52 5.85 -2.81
CA ILE A 42 13.28 6.32 -3.42
C ILE A 42 13.60 7.03 -4.72
N TYR A 43 13.29 6.36 -5.83
CA TYR A 43 13.03 7.05 -7.09
C TYR A 43 11.52 7.07 -7.33
N THR A 44 10.98 8.24 -7.61
CA THR A 44 9.56 8.36 -7.99
C THR A 44 9.37 9.46 -9.01
N TYR A 45 8.11 9.70 -9.40
CA TYR A 45 7.74 10.71 -10.37
C TYR A 45 7.09 11.92 -9.71
N ASP A 46 7.22 13.06 -10.37
CA ASP A 46 6.64 14.34 -10.02
C ASP A 46 5.10 14.36 -10.01
N LYS A 47 4.46 13.28 -10.46
CA LYS A 47 3.01 13.04 -10.35
C LYS A 47 2.72 11.80 -9.53
N PHE A 48 1.61 11.84 -8.78
CA PHE A 48 1.14 10.73 -7.96
C PHE A 48 0.56 9.55 -8.77
N GLU A 49 0.19 9.77 -10.02
CA GLU A 49 -0.39 8.77 -10.92
C GLU A 49 -0.01 9.11 -12.38
N HIS A 50 -0.05 8.11 -13.25
CA HIS A 50 0.16 8.30 -14.68
C HIS A 50 -1.06 8.97 -15.36
N ASN A 51 -0.83 9.77 -16.40
CA ASN A 51 -1.91 10.47 -17.11
C ASN A 51 -2.59 9.63 -18.22
N THR A 52 -1.94 8.58 -18.76
CA THR A 52 -2.55 7.77 -19.83
C THR A 52 -3.63 6.80 -19.32
N LYS A 53 -4.56 6.45 -20.22
CA LYS A 53 -5.55 5.38 -20.03
C LYS A 53 -4.84 4.04 -19.84
N THR A 54 -4.58 3.68 -18.59
CA THR A 54 -4.32 2.28 -18.23
C THR A 54 -5.66 1.57 -18.02
N TRP A 55 -5.65 0.23 -18.04
CA TRP A 55 -6.80 -0.62 -17.71
C TRP A 55 -7.33 -0.45 -16.28
N HIS A 56 -6.71 0.45 -15.50
CA HIS A 56 -7.03 0.79 -14.12
C HIS A 56 -7.41 2.26 -13.97
N ASN A 57 -8.57 2.65 -14.50
CA ASN A 57 -9.06 4.03 -14.40
C ASN A 57 -9.71 4.31 -13.02
N HIS A 58 -9.05 3.89 -11.94
CA HIS A 58 -9.65 3.81 -10.61
C HIS A 58 -9.17 4.88 -9.61
N ASN A 59 -8.21 5.72 -10.00
CA ASN A 59 -7.68 6.77 -9.14
C ASN A 59 -8.04 8.16 -9.68
N SER A 60 -9.32 8.54 -9.62
CA SER A 60 -9.78 9.83 -10.14
C SER A 60 -9.26 11.03 -9.35
N ASN A 61 -9.04 10.87 -8.04
CA ASN A 61 -8.63 11.97 -7.16
C ASN A 61 -7.11 12.20 -7.18
N LEU A 62 -6.32 11.21 -7.59
CA LEU A 62 -4.87 11.33 -7.74
C LEU A 62 -4.43 11.77 -9.15
N LYS A 63 -5.34 11.78 -10.12
CA LYS A 63 -5.03 12.29 -11.47
C LYS A 63 -4.60 13.74 -11.40
N ASN A 64 -3.53 14.07 -12.10
CA ASN A 64 -2.92 15.40 -12.15
C ASN A 64 -2.44 15.94 -10.79
N ARG A 65 -2.39 15.12 -9.73
CA ARG A 65 -1.80 15.53 -8.45
C ARG A 65 -0.28 15.49 -8.56
N PHE A 66 0.35 16.65 -8.54
CA PHE A 66 1.80 16.78 -8.49
C PHE A 66 2.35 16.52 -7.09
N VAL A 67 3.62 16.12 -7.03
CA VAL A 67 4.38 16.02 -5.78
C VAL A 67 4.75 17.43 -5.34
N LEU A 68 4.30 17.79 -4.14
CA LEU A 68 4.61 19.08 -3.51
C LEU A 68 5.84 18.96 -2.62
N LYS A 69 6.43 20.10 -2.21
CA LYS A 69 7.54 20.10 -1.25
C LYS A 69 7.17 19.43 0.07
N SER A 70 5.94 19.61 0.53
CA SER A 70 5.41 18.95 1.73
C SER A 70 5.34 17.42 1.59
N ASP A 71 5.11 16.90 0.38
CA ASP A 71 5.15 15.45 0.14
C ASP A 71 6.59 14.94 0.24
N GLU A 72 7.56 15.66 -0.32
CA GLU A 72 8.99 15.33 -0.22
C GLU A 72 9.47 15.34 1.24
N GLU A 73 9.11 16.37 2.00
CA GLU A 73 9.38 16.46 3.44
C GLU A 73 8.75 15.30 4.22
N ASN A 74 7.53 14.90 3.85
CA ASN A 74 6.85 13.77 4.45
C ASN A 74 7.57 12.44 4.15
N LEU A 75 8.05 12.24 2.92
CA LEU A 75 8.87 11.08 2.55
C LEU A 75 10.18 11.04 3.34
N GLN A 76 10.86 12.18 3.45
CA GLN A 76 12.10 12.30 4.24
C GLN A 76 11.85 11.95 5.71
N ARG A 77 10.76 12.46 6.30
CA ARG A 77 10.39 12.19 7.68
C ARG A 77 10.03 10.72 7.92
N ILE A 78 9.26 10.11 7.02
CA ILE A 78 8.75 8.74 7.18
C ILE A 78 9.85 7.71 6.91
N PHE A 79 10.52 7.81 5.76
CA PHE A 79 11.41 6.76 5.27
C PHE A 79 12.88 7.05 5.55
N ARG A 80 13.25 8.31 5.83
CA ARG A 80 14.64 8.76 6.01
C ARG A 80 15.58 8.15 4.94
N PRO A 81 15.23 8.28 3.65
CA PRO A 81 15.91 7.57 2.58
C PRO A 81 17.37 8.02 2.47
N LYS A 82 18.25 7.07 2.17
CA LYS A 82 19.66 7.35 1.87
C LYS A 82 19.82 8.09 0.55
N ALA A 83 18.87 7.92 -0.36
CA ALA A 83 18.74 8.73 -1.57
C ALA A 83 17.27 8.87 -1.98
N LEU A 84 16.88 10.09 -2.34
CA LEU A 84 15.57 10.45 -2.87
C LEU A 84 15.75 11.25 -4.17
N LYS A 85 15.09 10.82 -5.25
CA LYS A 85 15.01 11.56 -6.51
C LYS A 85 13.59 11.53 -7.04
N ILE A 86 13.08 12.71 -7.40
CA ILE A 86 11.79 12.88 -8.06
C ILE A 86 12.10 13.23 -9.52
N GLY A 87 11.77 12.33 -10.44
CA GLY A 87 11.94 12.54 -11.87
C GLY A 87 10.65 13.00 -12.54
N HIS A 88 10.78 13.48 -13.78
CA HIS A 88 9.63 13.69 -14.66
C HIS A 88 9.37 12.43 -15.50
N LEU A 89 8.10 12.17 -15.82
CA LEU A 89 7.71 11.11 -16.74
C LEU A 89 6.96 11.72 -17.93
N GLU A 90 7.54 11.55 -19.12
CA GLU A 90 7.00 12.12 -20.33
C GLU A 90 5.68 11.46 -20.73
N GLU A 91 4.88 12.18 -21.50
CA GLU A 91 3.62 11.66 -22.04
C GLU A 91 3.90 10.48 -22.96
N ASN A 92 3.34 9.30 -22.62
CA ASN A 92 3.49 7.99 -23.29
C ASN A 92 4.69 7.12 -22.85
N GLU A 93 5.49 7.54 -21.87
CA GLU A 93 6.52 6.65 -21.31
C GLU A 93 5.95 5.62 -20.32
N HIS A 94 6.42 4.37 -20.41
CA HIS A 94 6.13 3.35 -19.39
C HIS A 94 7.02 3.54 -18.16
N GLY A 95 6.55 4.32 -17.18
CA GLY A 95 7.36 4.68 -16.00
C GLY A 95 7.77 3.53 -15.07
N MET A 96 7.19 2.34 -15.15
CA MET A 96 7.53 1.28 -14.19
C MET A 96 8.99 0.82 -14.33
N LEU A 97 9.43 0.42 -15.53
CA LEU A 97 10.79 -0.06 -15.77
C LEU A 97 11.83 1.05 -15.54
N LYS A 98 11.56 2.25 -16.04
CA LYS A 98 12.43 3.43 -15.86
C LYS A 98 12.63 3.77 -14.38
N SER A 99 11.57 3.76 -13.58
CA SER A 99 11.69 4.01 -12.13
C SER A 99 12.51 2.93 -11.40
N PHE A 100 12.43 1.68 -11.88
CA PHE A 100 13.18 0.57 -11.34
C PHE A 100 14.69 0.75 -11.59
N GLU A 101 15.07 1.08 -12.82
CA GLU A 101 16.45 1.33 -13.23
C GLU A 101 17.06 2.55 -12.55
N GLU A 102 16.31 3.66 -12.46
CA GLU A 102 16.80 4.86 -11.78
C GLU A 102 16.95 4.62 -10.27
N GLY A 103 16.06 3.86 -9.64
CA GLY A 103 16.21 3.43 -8.26
C GLY A 103 17.49 2.63 -8.04
N ASN A 104 17.82 1.72 -8.96
CA ASN A 104 19.06 0.95 -8.92
C ASN A 104 20.29 1.87 -8.99
N LYS A 105 20.29 2.85 -9.90
CA LYS A 105 21.38 3.84 -10.02
C LYS A 105 21.60 4.63 -8.73
N LEU A 106 20.52 5.09 -8.08
CA LEU A 106 20.58 5.79 -6.79
C LEU A 106 21.25 4.93 -5.72
N ARG A 107 20.78 3.68 -5.57
CA ARG A 107 21.32 2.75 -4.58
C ARG A 107 22.79 2.40 -4.87
N GLN A 108 23.14 2.14 -6.12
CA GLN A 108 24.52 1.82 -6.52
C GLN A 108 25.48 2.99 -6.29
N ALA A 109 25.04 4.23 -6.49
CA ALA A 109 25.83 5.41 -6.18
C ALA A 109 26.14 5.47 -4.68
N TYR A 110 25.15 5.25 -3.82
CA TYR A 110 25.33 5.20 -2.38
C TYR A 110 26.23 4.04 -1.93
N GLU A 111 26.04 2.83 -2.46
CA GLU A 111 26.93 1.69 -2.20
C GLU A 111 28.40 2.00 -2.52
N LYS A 112 28.64 2.68 -3.66
CA LYS A 112 29.97 3.09 -4.08
C LYS A 112 30.56 4.14 -3.12
N GLU A 113 29.75 5.12 -2.71
CA GLU A 113 30.16 6.18 -1.78
C GLU A 113 30.53 5.61 -0.41
N GLN A 114 29.73 4.68 0.12
CA GLN A 114 29.92 4.11 1.45
C GLN A 114 30.88 2.92 1.50
N GLY A 115 31.36 2.44 0.35
CA GLY A 115 32.33 1.34 0.27
C GLY A 115 31.76 -0.02 0.71
N PHE A 116 30.46 -0.27 0.54
CA PHE A 116 29.84 -1.56 0.83
C PHE A 116 28.77 -1.95 -0.19
N LYS A 117 28.35 -3.22 -0.15
CA LYS A 117 27.19 -3.72 -0.91
C LYS A 117 26.08 -4.18 0.03
N TYR A 118 24.84 -3.98 -0.38
CA TYR A 118 23.71 -4.57 0.32
C TYR A 118 23.67 -6.08 0.06
N ASP A 119 23.38 -6.86 1.10
CA ASP A 119 23.28 -8.32 0.99
C ASP A 119 22.00 -8.72 0.24
N LEU A 120 20.92 -7.96 0.46
CA LEU A 120 19.65 -8.10 -0.24
C LEU A 120 19.04 -6.74 -0.57
N ILE A 121 18.27 -6.72 -1.65
CA ILE A 121 17.49 -5.57 -2.09
C ILE A 121 16.03 -5.99 -2.14
N PHE A 122 15.18 -5.34 -1.36
CA PHE A 122 13.73 -5.48 -1.41
C PHE A 122 13.14 -4.45 -2.37
N TYR A 123 12.78 -4.91 -3.55
CA TYR A 123 12.06 -4.12 -4.53
C TYR A 123 10.58 -4.12 -4.19
N THR A 124 10.02 -2.94 -3.97
CA THR A 124 8.60 -2.82 -3.63
C THR A 124 8.00 -1.50 -4.14
N ARG A 125 6.69 -1.32 -3.99
CA ARG A 125 5.97 -0.14 -4.41
C ARG A 125 5.39 0.60 -3.20
N PRO A 126 5.28 1.93 -3.29
CA PRO A 126 4.69 2.72 -2.21
C PRO A 126 3.21 2.40 -1.96
N ASP A 127 2.51 1.79 -2.91
CA ASP A 127 1.06 1.57 -2.86
C ASP A 127 0.64 0.15 -2.44
N LEU A 128 1.55 -0.62 -1.84
CA LEU A 128 1.26 -1.96 -1.29
C LEU A 128 1.00 -1.90 0.21
N ILE A 129 -0.12 -2.49 0.63
CA ILE A 129 -0.43 -2.75 2.05
C ILE A 129 -0.06 -4.20 2.38
N TYR A 130 0.75 -4.38 3.41
CA TYR A 130 1.17 -5.68 3.94
C TYR A 130 0.29 -6.06 5.12
N ILE A 131 -0.12 -7.32 5.22
CA ILE A 131 -1.02 -7.76 6.29
C ILE A 131 -0.50 -8.96 7.09
N SER A 132 0.58 -9.58 6.61
CA SER A 132 1.32 -10.62 7.30
C SER A 132 2.82 -10.33 7.23
N ASP A 133 3.57 -10.87 8.19
CA ASP A 133 4.99 -10.62 8.32
C ASP A 133 5.79 -11.30 7.19
N LEU A 134 6.72 -10.57 6.58
CA LEU A 134 7.67 -11.09 5.60
C LEU A 134 9.06 -11.13 6.21
N ARG A 135 9.34 -12.17 6.99
CA ARG A 135 10.64 -12.42 7.61
C ARG A 135 11.57 -13.12 6.63
N ILE A 136 12.63 -12.44 6.20
CA ILE A 136 13.57 -12.92 5.17
C ILE A 136 14.34 -14.15 5.65
N ASN A 137 14.79 -14.14 6.91
CA ASN A 137 15.58 -15.24 7.48
C ASN A 137 14.83 -16.57 7.41
N THR A 138 13.49 -16.58 7.52
CA THR A 138 12.67 -17.79 7.33
C THR A 138 13.02 -18.52 6.04
N TYR A 139 13.24 -17.79 4.94
CA TYR A 139 13.58 -18.40 3.64
C TYR A 139 15.07 -18.67 3.49
N LEU A 140 15.93 -17.76 3.96
CA LEU A 140 17.38 -17.97 3.88
C LEU A 140 17.83 -19.18 4.70
N ASP A 141 17.26 -19.37 5.89
CA ASP A 141 17.61 -20.44 6.81
C ASP A 141 17.21 -21.81 6.24
N ILE A 142 16.17 -21.89 5.41
CA ILE A 142 15.80 -23.12 4.69
C ILE A 142 16.94 -23.55 3.77
N TYR A 143 17.47 -22.62 2.97
CA TYR A 143 18.58 -22.92 2.05
C TYR A 143 19.92 -23.14 2.75
N GLN A 144 20.07 -22.70 4.00
CA GLN A 144 21.26 -22.96 4.79
C GLN A 144 21.19 -24.29 5.53
N ASN A 145 20.03 -24.64 6.08
CA ASN A 145 19.93 -25.69 7.11
C ASN A 145 19.02 -26.87 6.73
N HIS A 146 18.04 -26.69 5.84
CA HIS A 146 17.09 -27.76 5.52
C HIS A 146 17.78 -28.87 4.72
N PRO A 147 17.66 -30.16 5.09
CA PRO A 147 18.36 -31.27 4.42
C PRO A 147 18.14 -31.32 2.90
N GLU A 148 16.92 -31.01 2.45
CA GLU A 148 16.55 -31.00 1.03
C GLU A 148 17.00 -29.74 0.27
N PHE A 149 17.40 -28.66 0.96
CA PHE A 149 17.75 -27.39 0.29
C PHE A 149 19.21 -26.97 0.47
N LYS A 150 19.87 -27.42 1.55
CA LYS A 150 21.24 -27.04 1.90
C LYS A 150 22.27 -27.28 0.80
N HIS A 151 22.01 -28.27 -0.06
CA HIS A 151 22.91 -28.61 -1.17
C HIS A 151 22.79 -27.65 -2.37
N PHE A 152 21.69 -26.91 -2.49
CA PHE A 152 21.58 -25.82 -3.47
C PHE A 152 22.32 -24.57 -2.99
N GLY A 153 22.23 -24.25 -1.69
CA GLY A 153 22.76 -23.00 -1.13
C GLY A 153 22.15 -21.76 -1.79
N LEU A 154 22.83 -20.61 -1.65
CA LEU A 154 22.42 -19.31 -2.21
C LEU A 154 23.60 -18.51 -2.81
N ASP A 155 24.68 -19.19 -3.21
CA ASP A 155 25.90 -18.59 -3.79
C ASP A 155 25.75 -18.26 -5.29
N TYR A 156 24.56 -17.87 -5.71
CA TYR A 156 24.21 -17.50 -7.09
C TYR A 156 23.25 -16.31 -7.08
N LYS A 157 23.05 -15.67 -8.24
CA LYS A 157 22.05 -14.60 -8.37
C LYS A 157 20.65 -15.20 -8.21
N PHE A 158 19.88 -14.72 -7.26
CA PHE A 158 18.52 -15.20 -7.01
C PHE A 158 17.53 -14.08 -6.72
N TYR A 159 16.26 -14.43 -6.89
CA TYR A 159 15.12 -13.67 -6.41
C TYR A 159 14.35 -14.51 -5.38
N LEU A 160 13.87 -13.87 -4.31
CA LEU A 160 12.79 -14.39 -3.49
C LEU A 160 11.50 -13.66 -3.88
N VAL A 161 10.63 -14.37 -4.60
CA VAL A 161 9.54 -13.78 -5.37
C VAL A 161 8.23 -13.89 -4.61
N CYS A 162 7.69 -12.75 -4.21
CA CYS A 162 6.30 -12.70 -3.73
C CYS A 162 5.38 -12.79 -4.96
N HIS A 163 4.45 -13.74 -5.00
CA HIS A 163 3.76 -14.09 -6.26
C HIS A 163 2.24 -13.96 -6.20
N GLY A 164 1.62 -13.79 -7.37
CA GLY A 164 0.16 -13.82 -7.55
C GLY A 164 -0.27 -14.98 -8.44
N GLN A 165 0.13 -16.21 -8.10
CA GLN A 165 -0.29 -17.39 -8.87
C GLN A 165 -1.82 -17.47 -8.92
N PHE A 166 -2.35 -17.92 -10.05
CA PHE A 166 -3.79 -18.00 -10.32
C PHE A 166 -4.54 -16.66 -10.44
N LYS A 167 -3.85 -15.51 -10.37
CA LYS A 167 -4.48 -14.18 -10.52
C LYS A 167 -5.02 -13.93 -11.92
N ARG A 168 -4.23 -14.24 -12.96
CA ARG A 168 -4.57 -13.95 -14.37
C ARG A 168 -4.82 -15.21 -15.20
N LEU A 169 -4.13 -16.30 -14.88
CA LEU A 169 -4.24 -17.57 -15.60
C LEU A 169 -4.54 -18.70 -14.60
N PRO A 170 -5.35 -19.70 -14.97
CA PRO A 170 -5.63 -20.86 -14.12
C PRO A 170 -4.48 -21.90 -14.09
N VAL A 171 -3.26 -21.49 -14.42
CA VAL A 171 -2.07 -22.35 -14.53
C VAL A 171 -0.93 -21.73 -13.73
N ALA A 172 -0.22 -22.58 -12.98
CA ALA A 172 1.05 -22.25 -12.35
C ALA A 172 2.15 -23.05 -13.05
N ASP A 173 2.95 -22.38 -13.88
CA ASP A 173 4.14 -22.96 -14.49
C ASP A 173 5.38 -22.33 -13.83
N PRO A 174 6.27 -23.12 -13.21
CA PRO A 174 7.45 -22.58 -12.53
C PRO A 174 8.45 -21.89 -13.49
N ARG A 175 8.31 -22.05 -14.80
CA ARG A 175 9.09 -21.34 -15.83
C ARG A 175 8.50 -19.98 -16.18
N TYR A 176 7.22 -19.76 -15.91
CA TYR A 176 6.50 -18.55 -16.28
C TYR A 176 5.93 -17.82 -15.06
N PHE A 177 6.54 -16.69 -14.74
CA PHE A 177 6.13 -15.84 -13.63
C PHE A 177 5.18 -14.76 -14.15
N LEU A 178 3.93 -14.83 -13.70
CA LEU A 178 2.87 -13.93 -14.14
C LEU A 178 3.17 -12.48 -13.74
N GLU A 179 3.13 -12.19 -12.44
CA GLU A 179 3.32 -10.84 -11.89
C GLU A 179 3.79 -10.94 -10.44
N SER A 180 4.84 -10.17 -10.12
CA SER A 180 5.27 -9.91 -8.76
C SER A 180 5.30 -8.40 -8.54
N MET A 181 4.66 -7.92 -7.48
CA MET A 181 4.68 -6.49 -7.14
C MET A 181 5.79 -6.15 -6.14
N CYS A 182 6.37 -7.15 -5.48
CA CYS A 182 7.53 -6.98 -4.62
C CYS A 182 8.33 -8.28 -4.51
N PHE A 183 9.64 -8.17 -4.38
CA PHE A 183 10.54 -9.31 -4.30
C PHE A 183 11.88 -8.89 -3.70
N PHE A 184 12.65 -9.86 -3.21
CA PHE A 184 14.04 -9.66 -2.84
C PHE A 184 14.97 -10.14 -3.96
N ALA A 185 16.13 -9.51 -4.11
CA ALA A 185 17.24 -10.03 -4.91
C ALA A 185 18.57 -9.79 -4.20
N ASN A 186 19.55 -10.69 -4.39
CA ASN A 186 20.92 -10.53 -3.87
C ASN A 186 21.87 -9.82 -4.86
N PHE A 187 21.32 -9.21 -5.89
CA PHE A 187 22.08 -8.52 -6.93
C PHE A 187 21.27 -7.34 -7.48
N ASN A 188 21.92 -6.49 -8.27
CA ASN A 188 21.25 -5.37 -8.94
C ASN A 188 20.35 -5.88 -10.07
N ALA A 189 19.15 -6.31 -9.72
CA ALA A 189 18.25 -6.98 -10.63
C ALA A 189 17.63 -6.02 -11.66
N GLY A 190 17.22 -6.56 -12.80
CA GLY A 190 16.21 -5.95 -13.66
C GLY A 190 14.79 -6.21 -13.13
N TYR A 191 13.78 -5.71 -13.84
CA TYR A 191 12.39 -6.07 -13.51
C TYR A 191 12.15 -7.56 -13.78
N ILE A 192 11.62 -8.27 -12.78
CA ILE A 192 11.57 -9.73 -12.75
C ILE A 192 10.80 -10.38 -13.91
N ASN A 193 9.75 -9.71 -14.41
CA ASN A 193 9.03 -10.17 -15.59
C ASN A 193 9.81 -9.74 -16.85
N GLY A 194 10.59 -10.66 -17.40
CA GLY A 194 11.44 -10.43 -18.58
C GLY A 194 12.93 -10.36 -18.28
N CYS A 195 13.33 -10.47 -17.01
CA CYS A 195 14.74 -10.65 -16.65
C CYS A 195 15.08 -12.15 -16.55
N ASP A 196 16.05 -12.59 -17.35
CA ASP A 196 16.55 -13.98 -17.32
C ASP A 196 17.79 -14.14 -16.44
N GLU A 197 18.27 -13.03 -15.87
CA GLU A 197 19.38 -13.04 -14.93
C GLU A 197 18.91 -13.50 -13.55
N GLY A 198 19.41 -14.64 -13.08
CA GLY A 198 19.19 -15.15 -11.73
C GLY A 198 18.01 -16.13 -11.58
N VAL A 199 18.10 -16.99 -10.57
CA VAL A 199 17.10 -18.02 -10.27
C VAL A 199 15.92 -17.40 -9.52
N LYS A 200 14.70 -17.64 -10.00
CA LYS A 200 13.47 -17.11 -9.41
C LYS A 200 12.88 -18.13 -8.45
N ILE A 201 13.03 -17.88 -7.14
CA ILE A 201 12.53 -18.76 -6.08
C ILE A 201 11.20 -18.19 -5.59
N LEU A 202 10.11 -18.94 -5.80
CA LEU A 202 8.81 -18.57 -5.24
C LEU A 202 8.81 -18.80 -3.74
N ILE A 203 8.43 -17.77 -3.00
CA ILE A 203 8.24 -17.85 -1.55
C ILE A 203 6.76 -17.85 -1.21
N ASP A 204 6.40 -18.47 -0.08
CA ASP A 204 5.03 -18.50 0.42
C ASP A 204 4.60 -17.13 0.97
N TYR A 205 4.49 -16.15 0.07
CA TYR A 205 4.08 -14.78 0.35
C TYR A 205 3.37 -14.22 -0.89
N THR A 206 2.05 -14.14 -0.83
CA THR A 206 1.21 -14.06 -2.03
C THR A 206 0.35 -12.81 -2.09
N PHE A 207 0.22 -12.27 -3.30
CA PHE A 207 -0.66 -11.14 -3.58
C PHE A 207 -2.12 -11.55 -3.39
N ASN A 208 -2.90 -10.72 -2.69
CA ASN A 208 -4.27 -10.96 -2.23
C ASN A 208 -4.43 -11.94 -1.05
N ARG A 209 -3.34 -12.39 -0.43
CA ARG A 209 -3.35 -13.12 0.84
C ARG A 209 -2.53 -12.39 1.90
N ASP A 210 -1.29 -12.06 1.56
CA ASP A 210 -0.30 -11.50 2.49
C ASP A 210 -0.10 -10.01 2.30
N TYR A 211 -0.27 -9.56 1.07
CA TYR A 211 -0.21 -8.16 0.72
C TYR A 211 -1.19 -7.84 -0.40
N PHE A 212 -1.62 -6.59 -0.42
CA PHE A 212 -2.61 -6.09 -1.35
C PHE A 212 -2.16 -4.74 -1.91
N MET A 213 -2.81 -4.31 -2.97
CA MET A 213 -2.55 -3.01 -3.57
C MET A 213 -3.64 -2.04 -3.18
N GLN A 214 -3.26 -0.99 -2.44
CA GLN A 214 -4.16 0.07 -2.01
C GLN A 214 -4.24 1.13 -3.13
N ARG A 215 -5.47 1.47 -3.53
CA ARG A 215 -5.79 2.46 -4.56
C ARG A 215 -6.78 3.43 -3.97
N GLU A 216 -6.43 4.71 -3.85
CA GLU A 216 -7.24 5.72 -3.18
C GLU A 216 -7.97 5.19 -1.92
N ASP A 217 -9.26 4.90 -2.01
CA ASP A 217 -10.16 4.42 -0.97
C ASP A 217 -10.49 2.90 -1.01
N PHE A 218 -9.97 2.15 -2.00
CA PHE A 218 -10.24 0.73 -2.17
C PHE A 218 -8.96 -0.14 -2.29
N ILE A 219 -9.12 -1.45 -2.21
CA ILE A 219 -8.04 -2.43 -2.34
C ILE A 219 -8.26 -3.26 -3.61
N VAL A 220 -7.27 -3.32 -4.48
CA VAL A 220 -7.31 -4.12 -5.72
C VAL A 220 -7.29 -5.60 -5.37
N GLY A 221 -8.06 -6.41 -6.10
CA GLY A 221 -8.14 -7.86 -5.91
C GLY A 221 -9.09 -8.30 -4.80
N PHE A 222 -9.44 -7.40 -3.88
CA PHE A 222 -10.41 -7.69 -2.83
C PHE A 222 -11.85 -7.49 -3.33
N GLY A 223 -12.52 -8.59 -3.70
CA GLY A 223 -13.91 -8.58 -4.18
C GLY A 223 -14.12 -8.01 -5.59
N SER A 224 -13.06 -7.59 -6.29
CA SER A 224 -13.11 -6.99 -7.63
C SER A 224 -13.69 -7.93 -8.70
N ASP A 225 -13.33 -9.21 -8.64
CA ASP A 225 -13.87 -10.24 -9.56
C ASP A 225 -15.40 -10.40 -9.40
N VAL A 226 -15.90 -10.38 -8.17
CA VAL A 226 -17.34 -10.50 -7.91
C VAL A 226 -18.09 -9.24 -8.35
N LYS A 227 -17.52 -8.05 -8.12
CA LYS A 227 -18.08 -6.78 -8.59
C LYS A 227 -18.11 -6.69 -10.12
N GLN A 228 -17.05 -7.12 -10.80
CA GLN A 228 -16.99 -7.16 -12.26
C GLN A 228 -18.01 -8.15 -12.84
N LYS A 229 -18.04 -9.39 -12.32
CA LYS A 229 -19.02 -10.42 -12.70
C LYS A 229 -20.46 -9.96 -12.43
N TYR A 230 -20.71 -9.24 -11.34
CA TYR A 230 -22.01 -8.61 -11.05
C TYR A 230 -22.37 -7.55 -12.09
N GLY A 231 -21.43 -6.67 -12.46
CA GLY A 231 -21.65 -5.64 -13.48
C GLY A 231 -21.95 -6.21 -14.87
N THR A 232 -21.24 -7.25 -15.30
CA THR A 232 -21.52 -7.97 -16.56
C THR A 232 -22.89 -8.65 -16.51
N LEU A 233 -23.17 -9.41 -15.45
CA LEU A 233 -24.45 -10.08 -15.27
C LEU A 233 -25.63 -9.09 -15.23
N LYS A 234 -25.44 -7.92 -14.62
CA LYS A 234 -26.46 -6.85 -14.59
C LYS A 234 -26.74 -6.31 -15.99
N ARG A 235 -25.70 -6.06 -16.80
CA ARG A 235 -25.87 -5.62 -18.20
C ARG A 235 -26.61 -6.66 -19.03
N GLU A 236 -26.27 -7.93 -18.89
CA GLU A 236 -26.97 -9.01 -19.58
C GLU A 236 -28.43 -9.15 -19.13
N TYR A 237 -28.70 -8.99 -17.84
CA TYR A 237 -30.05 -9.00 -17.29
C TYR A 237 -30.91 -7.86 -17.88
N GLU A 238 -30.37 -6.64 -17.92
CA GLU A 238 -31.06 -5.49 -18.52
C GLU A 238 -31.26 -5.67 -20.04
N ALA A 239 -30.30 -6.26 -20.75
CA ALA A 239 -30.44 -6.58 -22.17
C ALA A 239 -31.56 -7.62 -22.40
N LEU A 240 -31.58 -8.72 -21.64
CA LEU A 240 -32.61 -9.75 -21.72
C LEU A 240 -34.01 -9.24 -21.37
N LYS A 241 -34.11 -8.33 -20.40
CA LYS A 241 -35.38 -7.69 -20.03
C LYS A 241 -36.01 -6.92 -21.20
N LYS A 242 -35.21 -6.36 -22.11
CA LYS A 242 -35.68 -5.60 -23.27
C LYS A 242 -36.19 -6.47 -24.43
N VAL A 243 -35.77 -7.74 -24.51
CA VAL A 243 -36.08 -8.64 -25.65
C VAL A 243 -37.43 -9.37 -25.51
N GLY A 244 -38.07 -9.35 -24.33
CA GLY A 244 -39.50 -9.61 -24.15
C GLY A 244 -40.10 -10.88 -24.80
N SER A 245 -39.65 -12.09 -24.43
CA SER A 245 -40.25 -13.36 -24.87
C SER A 245 -40.57 -14.31 -23.70
N LYS A 246 -41.46 -15.30 -23.90
CA LYS A 246 -41.83 -16.30 -22.86
C LYS A 246 -40.65 -17.21 -22.47
N GLU A 247 -39.77 -17.58 -23.40
CA GLU A 247 -38.54 -18.33 -23.11
C GLU A 247 -37.55 -17.49 -22.28
N ASN A 248 -37.54 -16.18 -22.48
CA ASN A 248 -36.72 -15.25 -21.71
C ASN A 248 -37.16 -15.16 -20.24
N LEU A 249 -38.40 -15.54 -19.87
CA LEU A 249 -38.90 -15.40 -18.50
C LEU A 249 -38.18 -16.35 -17.51
N LYS A 250 -37.89 -17.60 -17.91
CA LYS A 250 -37.13 -18.54 -17.08
C LYS A 250 -35.68 -18.09 -16.92
N SER A 251 -35.05 -17.67 -18.03
CA SER A 251 -33.69 -17.13 -18.04
C SER A 251 -33.56 -15.85 -17.19
N LEU A 252 -34.55 -14.96 -17.26
CA LEU A 252 -34.61 -13.73 -16.48
C LEU A 252 -34.75 -14.00 -14.98
N LYS A 253 -35.56 -15.00 -14.58
CA LYS A 253 -35.66 -15.44 -13.17
C LYS A 253 -34.34 -16.01 -12.66
N ALA A 254 -33.66 -16.85 -13.45
CA ALA A 254 -32.36 -17.42 -13.10
C ALA A 254 -31.28 -16.33 -12.93
N LYS A 255 -31.16 -15.41 -13.89
CA LYS A 255 -30.19 -14.29 -13.81
C LYS A 255 -30.50 -13.33 -12.65
N ASN A 256 -31.77 -13.07 -12.33
CA ASN A 256 -32.13 -12.26 -11.16
C ASN A 256 -31.73 -12.94 -9.84
N LEU A 257 -31.90 -14.25 -9.74
CA LEU A 257 -31.44 -15.02 -8.58
C LEU A 257 -29.91 -14.96 -8.46
N GLU A 258 -29.19 -15.14 -9.57
CA GLU A 258 -27.74 -15.02 -9.60
C GLU A 258 -27.26 -13.60 -9.23
N LEU A 259 -27.97 -12.56 -9.67
CA LEU A 259 -27.70 -11.17 -9.25
C LEU A 259 -27.87 -10.98 -7.74
N LYS A 260 -28.93 -11.56 -7.15
CA LYS A 260 -29.15 -11.52 -5.68
C LYS A 260 -28.04 -12.26 -4.93
N ILE A 261 -27.61 -13.41 -5.42
CA ILE A 261 -26.50 -14.19 -4.84
C ILE A 261 -25.20 -13.40 -4.91
N LYS A 262 -24.83 -12.87 -6.09
CA LYS A 262 -23.60 -12.08 -6.24
C LYS A 262 -23.64 -10.79 -5.42
N LYS A 263 -24.78 -10.12 -5.31
CA LYS A 263 -24.94 -8.94 -4.43
C LYS A 263 -24.69 -9.30 -2.96
N LYS A 264 -25.22 -10.43 -2.48
CA LYS A 264 -24.93 -10.95 -1.13
C LYS A 264 -23.46 -11.33 -0.97
N GLN A 265 -22.83 -11.94 -1.97
CA GLN A 265 -21.39 -12.25 -1.95
C GLN A 265 -20.53 -10.99 -1.92
N ILE A 266 -20.91 -9.92 -2.62
CA ILE A 266 -20.22 -8.62 -2.53
C ILE A 266 -20.35 -8.06 -1.12
N ALA A 267 -21.57 -8.02 -0.56
CA ALA A 267 -21.78 -7.54 0.80
C ALA A 267 -21.01 -8.38 1.84
N LEU A 268 -20.99 -9.70 1.68
CA LEU A 268 -20.20 -10.59 2.54
C LEU A 268 -18.71 -10.37 2.36
N LYS A 269 -18.21 -10.25 1.12
CA LYS A 269 -16.80 -9.92 0.89
C LYS A 269 -16.47 -8.56 1.48
N GLU A 270 -17.29 -7.54 1.31
CA GLU A 270 -17.10 -6.21 1.94
C GLU A 270 -17.15 -6.26 3.47
N PHE A 271 -17.99 -7.12 4.04
CA PHE A 271 -18.07 -7.36 5.48
C PHE A 271 -16.85 -8.11 6.02
N VAL A 272 -16.38 -9.12 5.28
CA VAL A 272 -15.17 -9.92 5.55
C VAL A 272 -13.93 -9.22 5.00
N ARG A 273 -14.07 -8.03 4.39
CA ARG A 273 -12.95 -7.16 4.05
C ARG A 273 -12.23 -7.00 5.36
N PRO A 274 -11.00 -7.50 5.47
CA PRO A 274 -10.33 -7.42 6.73
C PRO A 274 -10.36 -5.93 7.09
N LYS A 275 -10.98 -5.62 8.24
CA LYS A 275 -11.21 -4.26 8.71
C LYS A 275 -9.84 -3.66 9.08
N PHE A 276 -8.95 -3.52 8.11
CA PHE A 276 -7.68 -2.82 8.18
C PHE A 276 -7.87 -1.30 8.18
N VAL A 277 -8.96 -0.84 8.81
CA VAL A 277 -9.15 0.53 9.28
C VAL A 277 -8.86 0.63 10.78
N LEU A 278 -8.64 -0.48 11.50
CA LEU A 278 -8.42 -0.44 12.95
C LEU A 278 -6.98 -0.24 13.42
N ALA A 279 -5.99 -0.09 12.51
CA ALA A 279 -4.68 0.44 12.92
C ALA A 279 -4.67 1.97 13.13
N GLN A 280 -5.82 2.63 12.97
CA GLN A 280 -6.03 3.97 13.53
C GLN A 280 -6.48 3.89 14.99
N ASN A 281 -7.24 2.88 15.40
CA ASN A 281 -7.75 2.80 16.78
C ASN A 281 -6.69 2.35 17.82
N GLU A 282 -5.51 1.95 17.37
CA GLU A 282 -4.35 1.57 18.22
C GLU A 282 -3.17 2.54 18.06
N SER A 283 -3.45 3.84 17.83
CA SER A 283 -2.44 4.90 17.75
C SER A 283 -2.72 5.94 18.82
N ALA A 284 -1.73 6.26 19.65
CA ALA A 284 -1.87 7.31 20.65
C ALA A 284 -2.17 8.66 19.98
N CYS A 285 -1.58 8.93 18.80
CA CYS A 285 -1.92 10.12 18.01
C CYS A 285 -3.38 10.15 17.59
N PHE A 286 -3.94 9.02 17.14
CA PHE A 286 -5.34 8.96 16.77
C PHE A 286 -6.25 9.20 17.97
N ILE A 287 -5.97 8.57 19.12
CA ILE A 287 -6.72 8.78 20.37
C ILE A 287 -6.72 10.28 20.73
N VAL A 288 -5.54 10.92 20.70
CA VAL A 288 -5.43 12.37 20.95
C VAL A 288 -6.23 13.19 19.93
N LYS A 289 -6.25 12.79 18.65
CA LYS A 289 -7.05 13.45 17.62
C LYS A 289 -8.55 13.21 17.76
N GLN A 290 -8.97 12.20 18.54
CA GLN A 290 -10.38 12.00 18.89
C GLN A 290 -10.86 12.91 20.00
N HIS A 291 -9.95 13.49 20.80
CA HIS A 291 -10.29 14.41 21.88
C HIS A 291 -11.08 15.61 21.36
N LEU A 292 -12.06 16.05 22.15
CA LEU A 292 -12.88 17.21 21.82
C LEU A 292 -12.03 18.45 21.55
N SER A 293 -11.01 18.71 22.36
CA SER A 293 -10.13 19.87 22.20
C SER A 293 -9.40 19.88 20.85
N TYR A 294 -8.86 18.74 20.40
CA TYR A 294 -8.24 18.66 19.08
C TYR A 294 -9.26 18.96 17.97
N LYS A 295 -10.46 18.35 18.04
CA LYS A 295 -11.50 18.53 17.02
C LYS A 295 -11.98 19.98 16.93
N LEU A 296 -12.16 20.64 18.07
CA LEU A 296 -12.57 22.04 18.14
C LEU A 296 -11.49 22.96 17.57
N GLY A 297 -10.24 22.85 18.02
CA GLY A 297 -9.19 23.74 17.54
C GLY A 297 -8.79 23.47 16.08
N GLN A 298 -8.90 22.23 15.60
CA GLN A 298 -8.75 21.94 14.18
C GLN A 298 -9.85 22.60 13.34
N ALA A 299 -11.10 22.56 13.80
CA ALA A 299 -12.20 23.25 13.13
C ALA A 299 -12.00 24.78 13.11
N MET A 300 -11.51 25.37 14.20
CA MET A 300 -11.16 26.80 14.25
C MET A 300 -10.10 27.16 13.21
N ILE A 301 -9.03 26.37 13.09
CA ILE A 301 -7.97 26.59 12.10
C ILE A 301 -8.53 26.49 10.68
N GLU A 302 -9.28 25.44 10.35
CA GLU A 302 -9.82 25.27 9.01
C GLU A 302 -10.84 26.36 8.64
N CYS A 303 -11.75 26.71 9.56
CA CYS A 303 -12.71 27.78 9.36
C CYS A 303 -12.05 29.16 9.21
N SER A 304 -10.91 29.40 9.87
CA SER A 304 -10.19 30.68 9.78
C SER A 304 -9.61 30.98 8.39
N LYS A 305 -9.48 29.98 7.52
CA LYS A 305 -8.89 30.13 6.17
C LYS A 305 -9.82 30.79 5.17
N SER A 306 -11.10 31.01 5.51
CA SER A 306 -12.05 31.68 4.62
C SER A 306 -13.07 32.51 5.40
N PHE A 307 -13.54 33.60 4.78
CA PHE A 307 -14.54 34.48 5.37
C PHE A 307 -15.84 33.73 5.74
N PHE A 308 -16.36 32.91 4.83
CA PHE A 308 -17.55 32.09 5.09
C PHE A 308 -17.29 30.99 6.13
N GLY A 309 -16.08 30.44 6.20
CA GLY A 309 -15.68 29.52 7.26
C GLY A 309 -15.75 30.16 8.64
N TYR A 310 -15.28 31.40 8.77
CA TYR A 310 -15.36 32.18 10.02
C TYR A 310 -16.81 32.46 10.44
N VAL A 311 -17.68 32.85 9.51
CA VAL A 311 -19.11 33.08 9.77
C VAL A 311 -19.81 31.81 10.25
N CYS A 312 -19.46 30.65 9.68
CA CYS A 312 -20.04 29.36 10.05
C CYS A 312 -19.44 28.72 11.30
N LEU A 313 -18.31 29.25 11.82
CA LEU A 313 -17.55 28.66 12.92
C LEU A 313 -18.41 28.37 14.17
N PRO A 314 -19.30 29.27 14.65
CA PRO A 314 -20.11 28.98 15.84
C PRO A 314 -20.98 27.72 15.69
N TYR A 315 -21.58 27.51 14.51
CA TYR A 315 -22.41 26.34 14.22
C TYR A 315 -21.59 25.06 14.12
N VAL A 316 -20.41 25.13 13.50
CA VAL A 316 -19.48 23.99 13.39
C VAL A 316 -19.00 23.55 14.77
N LEU A 317 -18.62 24.49 15.65
CA LEU A 317 -18.19 24.18 17.01
C LEU A 317 -19.32 23.59 17.85
N TYR A 318 -20.54 24.17 17.75
CA TYR A 318 -21.72 23.63 18.42
C TYR A 318 -22.05 22.20 17.97
N TYR A 319 -21.98 21.94 16.66
CA TYR A 319 -22.21 20.61 16.09
C TYR A 319 -21.18 19.58 16.56
N ILE A 320 -19.89 19.94 16.56
CA ILE A 320 -18.82 19.07 17.07
C ILE A 320 -19.04 18.75 18.55
N LYS A 321 -19.39 19.76 19.37
CA LYS A 321 -19.66 19.56 20.80
C LYS A 321 -20.88 18.69 21.05
N SER A 322 -21.98 18.89 20.31
CA SER A 322 -23.23 18.16 20.51
C SER A 322 -23.17 16.70 20.03
N THR A 323 -22.34 16.40 19.04
CA THR A 323 -22.18 15.05 18.48
C THR A 323 -21.01 14.26 19.07
N HIS A 324 -20.16 14.90 19.88
CA HIS A 324 -19.01 14.24 20.51
C HIS A 324 -19.47 13.27 21.61
N LYS A 325 -19.23 11.97 21.40
CA LYS A 325 -19.37 10.95 22.44
C LYS A 325 -18.08 10.90 23.27
N LYS A 326 -18.22 11.04 24.59
CA LYS A 326 -17.10 10.98 25.53
C LYS A 326 -16.63 9.53 25.65
N GLU A 327 -15.64 9.16 24.85
CA GLU A 327 -14.98 7.86 24.95
C GLU A 327 -13.80 7.97 25.92
N ASN A 328 -13.78 7.14 26.97
CA ASN A 328 -12.64 7.05 27.90
C ASN A 328 -11.52 6.22 27.25
N LEU A 329 -10.81 6.82 26.31
CA LEU A 329 -9.66 6.22 25.65
C LEU A 329 -8.39 6.78 26.29
N GLU A 330 -7.75 6.02 27.17
CA GLU A 330 -6.49 6.41 27.78
C GLU A 330 -5.31 6.18 26.82
N THR A 331 -4.46 7.20 26.67
CA THR A 331 -3.16 7.07 25.99
C THR A 331 -2.13 6.48 26.95
N THR A 332 -1.67 5.26 26.71
CA THR A 332 -0.59 4.60 27.48
C THR A 332 0.78 4.71 26.79
N GLN A 333 1.88 4.75 27.57
CA GLN A 333 3.26 4.73 27.06
C GLN A 333 3.61 3.49 26.21
N GLN A 334 2.76 2.46 26.25
CA GLN A 334 2.89 1.24 25.44
C GLN A 334 2.64 1.47 23.93
N PHE A 335 2.01 2.59 23.54
CA PHE A 335 1.85 2.94 22.13
C PHE A 335 3.17 3.45 21.54
N LEU A 336 3.57 2.87 20.41
CA LEU A 336 4.79 3.23 19.68
C LEU A 336 4.87 4.71 19.24
N ASP A 337 3.73 5.41 19.17
CA ASP A 337 3.61 6.82 18.79
C ASP A 337 3.19 7.73 19.97
N TYR A 338 3.47 7.30 21.21
CA TYR A 338 3.09 8.05 22.42
C TYR A 338 3.76 9.42 22.50
N GLU A 339 5.04 9.55 22.14
CA GLU A 339 5.73 10.85 22.14
C GLU A 339 5.16 11.80 21.07
N GLU A 340 4.87 11.29 19.87
CA GLU A 340 4.19 12.07 18.84
C GLU A 340 2.78 12.49 19.30
N ALA A 341 2.09 11.65 20.05
CA ALA A 341 0.78 11.99 20.62
C ALA A 341 0.89 13.14 21.63
N GLN A 342 1.97 13.19 22.43
CA GLN A 342 2.25 14.33 23.30
C GLN A 342 2.54 15.61 22.49
N ASN A 343 3.28 15.47 21.38
CA ASN A 343 3.51 16.60 20.48
C ASN A 343 2.21 17.12 19.84
N VAL A 344 1.26 16.23 19.52
CA VAL A 344 -0.08 16.64 19.05
C VAL A 344 -0.84 17.40 20.15
N LYS A 345 -0.73 17.03 21.43
CA LYS A 345 -1.31 17.80 22.54
C LYS A 345 -0.68 19.20 22.68
N ASN A 346 0.59 19.33 22.32
CA ASN A 346 1.31 20.62 22.34
C ASN A 346 1.06 21.49 21.10
N HIS A 347 0.46 20.92 20.05
CA HIS A 347 0.17 21.60 18.79
C HIS A 347 -0.95 22.63 18.93
N LEU A 348 -0.91 23.67 18.09
CA LEU A 348 -1.87 24.79 18.10
C LEU A 348 -3.32 24.30 17.99
N SER A 349 -3.59 23.32 17.13
CA SER A 349 -4.92 22.73 16.95
C SER A 349 -5.49 22.08 18.21
N TYR A 350 -4.64 21.60 19.11
CA TYR A 350 -5.10 21.02 20.38
C TYR A 350 -5.28 22.11 21.43
N LYS A 351 -4.32 23.04 21.55
CA LYS A 351 -4.36 24.15 22.51
C LYS A 351 -5.53 25.10 22.27
N LEU A 352 -5.84 25.42 21.01
CA LEU A 352 -6.96 26.32 20.67
C LEU A 352 -8.32 25.79 21.14
N GLY A 353 -8.54 24.47 21.07
CA GLY A 353 -9.79 23.87 21.53
C GLY A 353 -9.81 23.48 23.00
N GLN A 354 -8.75 23.78 23.78
CA GLN A 354 -8.77 23.70 25.25
C GLN A 354 -9.33 24.98 25.89
N GLY A 355 -9.33 26.09 25.15
CA GLY A 355 -9.77 27.41 25.62
C GLY A 355 -11.27 27.60 25.69
#